data_AF-A0A956U291-F1
#
_entry.id   AF-A0A956U291-F1
#
_cell.length_a   1.000
_cell.length_b   1.000
_cell.length_c   1.000
_cell.angle_alpha   90.00
_cell.angle_beta   90.00
_cell.angle_gamma   90.00
#
_symmetry.space_group_name_H-M   'P 1'
#
loop_
_entity.id
_entity.type
_entity.pdbx_description
1 polymer ?
#
loop_
_entity_poly.entity_id
_entity_poly.type
_entity_poly.pdbx_seq_one_letter_code
_entity_poly.pdbx_strand_id
1 'polypeptide(L)'
;MRVSLKKPGGTFFNSDIPAWGYNIIVPETDIGSPASITAEVFGLPDDAEIRFDFSSLSGQVIDPSTKILTVGEINKGSTVSTITTKIGGAQPLTVTVRRVK
;
A
#
# COMPACT_ATOMS: atom_id res chain seq x y z
N MET A 1 -9.75 -9.97 10.71
CA MET A 1 -9.56 -11.44 10.59
C MET A 1 -9.92 -12.06 11.93
N ARG A 2 -10.75 -13.11 11.97
CA ARG A 2 -11.11 -13.78 13.22
C ARG A 2 -10.19 -14.99 13.43
N VAL A 3 -9.51 -15.03 14.57
CA VAL A 3 -8.73 -16.19 14.99
C VAL A 3 -9.50 -16.92 16.09
N SER A 4 -9.73 -18.20 15.86
CA SER A 4 -10.43 -19.09 16.79
C SER A 4 -9.47 -20.19 17.24
N LEU A 5 -9.14 -20.21 18.52
CA LEU A 5 -8.29 -21.25 19.12
C LEU A 5 -9.15 -22.23 19.93
N LYS A 6 -9.14 -23.50 19.55
CA LYS A 6 -9.84 -24.57 20.28
C LYS A 6 -8.97 -25.07 21.43
N LYS A 7 -9.46 -24.97 22.66
CA LYS A 7 -8.82 -25.57 23.84
C LYS A 7 -9.01 -27.10 23.83
N PRO A 8 -8.15 -27.87 24.52
CA PRO A 8 -8.31 -29.32 24.65
C PRO A 8 -9.68 -29.75 25.19
N GLY A 9 -10.34 -28.91 26.00
CA GLY A 9 -11.70 -29.14 26.51
C GLY A 9 -12.85 -28.76 25.56
N GLY A 10 -12.57 -28.42 24.31
CA GLY A 10 -13.60 -28.15 23.28
C GLY A 10 -14.14 -26.72 23.23
N THR A 11 -13.79 -25.87 24.18
CA THR A 11 -14.14 -24.44 24.16
C THR A 11 -13.25 -23.65 23.19
N PHE A 12 -13.82 -22.63 22.54
CA PHE A 12 -13.09 -21.76 21.61
C PHE A 12 -12.80 -20.40 22.25
N PHE A 13 -11.57 -19.91 22.08
CA PHE A 13 -11.21 -18.52 22.27
C PHE A 13 -11.26 -17.82 20.91
N ASN A 14 -12.15 -16.84 20.76
CA ASN A 14 -12.26 -16.05 19.54
C ASN A 14 -11.65 -14.67 19.80
N SER A 15 -10.77 -14.23 18.92
CA SER A 15 -10.27 -12.87 18.89
C SER A 15 -10.42 -12.32 17.49
N ASP A 16 -11.08 -11.17 17.38
CA ASP A 16 -11.06 -10.38 16.17
C ASP A 16 -9.76 -9.59 16.15
N ILE A 17 -8.82 -10.04 15.33
CA ILE A 17 -7.58 -9.31 15.10
C ILE A 17 -7.91 -8.22 14.08
N PRO A 18 -7.67 -6.93 14.41
CA PRO A 18 -7.77 -5.84 13.45
C PRO A 18 -6.68 -6.03 12.41
N ALA A 19 -7.01 -6.83 11.39
CA ALA A 19 -6.19 -7.04 10.22
C ALA A 19 -6.65 -6.02 9.19
N TRP A 20 -5.69 -5.27 8.69
CA TRP A 20 -5.86 -4.38 7.56
C TRP A 20 -4.87 -4.78 6.49
N GLY A 21 -5.11 -4.32 5.28
CA GLY A 21 -4.16 -4.51 4.19
C GLY A 21 -4.35 -3.44 3.13
N TYR A 22 -3.56 -3.58 2.08
CA TYR A 22 -3.51 -2.60 1.01
C TYR A 22 -3.16 -3.27 -0.32
N ASN A 23 -3.62 -2.65 -1.40
CA ASN A 23 -3.14 -2.91 -2.76
C ASN A 23 -2.30 -1.72 -3.21
N ILE A 24 -1.22 -1.98 -3.93
CA ILE A 24 -0.48 -0.95 -4.68
C ILE A 24 -0.73 -1.20 -6.15
N ILE A 25 -1.20 -0.18 -6.84
CA ILE A 25 -1.61 -0.26 -8.25
C ILE A 25 -0.68 0.63 -9.04
N VAL A 26 0.01 0.04 -10.01
CA VAL A 26 0.94 0.72 -10.89
C VAL A 26 0.58 0.32 -12.31
N PRO A 27 0.21 1.26 -13.19
CA PRO A 27 -0.07 0.95 -14.58
C PRO A 27 1.23 0.67 -15.34
N GLU A 28 1.12 -0.07 -16.45
CA GLU A 28 2.18 -0.12 -17.45
C GLU A 28 2.42 1.28 -18.04
N THR A 29 3.67 1.57 -18.38
CA THR A 29 4.06 2.87 -18.93
C THR A 29 5.28 2.76 -19.82
N ASP A 30 5.40 3.71 -20.75
CA ASP A 30 6.56 3.84 -21.62
C ASP A 30 7.76 4.43 -20.87
N ILE A 31 8.96 4.16 -21.39
CA ILE A 31 10.19 4.78 -20.88
C ILE A 31 10.09 6.30 -21.00
N GLY A 32 10.39 7.00 -19.90
CA GLY A 32 10.35 8.46 -19.82
C GLY A 32 8.96 9.04 -19.54
N SER A 33 7.91 8.23 -19.59
CA SER A 33 6.55 8.65 -19.28
C SER A 33 6.25 8.48 -17.78
N PRO A 34 5.67 9.48 -17.10
CA PRO A 34 5.22 9.33 -15.72
C PRO A 34 3.97 8.45 -15.62
N ALA A 35 4.00 7.50 -14.69
CA ALA A 35 2.86 6.68 -14.30
C ALA A 35 2.43 7.01 -12.86
N SER A 36 1.13 7.20 -12.65
CA SER A 36 0.58 7.40 -11.31
C SER A 36 0.48 6.08 -10.56
N ILE A 37 1.04 6.06 -9.36
CA ILE A 37 0.88 4.99 -8.38
C ILE A 37 -0.33 5.34 -7.50
N THR A 38 -1.32 4.46 -7.49
CA THR A 38 -2.47 4.55 -6.57
C THR A 38 -2.45 3.38 -5.59
N ALA A 39 -3.31 3.45 -4.59
CA ALA A 39 -3.47 2.38 -3.62
C ALA A 39 -4.94 2.22 -3.22
N GLU A 40 -5.23 1.08 -2.61
CA GLU A 40 -6.49 0.81 -1.91
C GLU A 40 -6.15 0.29 -0.53
N VAL A 41 -6.94 0.66 0.48
CA VAL A 41 -6.76 0.20 1.87
C VAL A 41 -8.06 -0.36 2.40
N PHE A 42 -7.98 -1.50 3.08
CA PHE A 42 -9.13 -2.21 3.64
C PHE A 42 -8.89 -2.57 5.11
N GLY A 43 -9.98 -2.60 5.89
CA GLY A 43 -9.92 -2.97 7.31
C GLY A 43 -9.49 -1.86 8.27
N LEU A 44 -9.48 -0.60 7.82
CA LEU A 44 -9.23 0.59 8.63
C LEU A 44 -10.34 1.64 8.40
N PRO A 45 -10.59 2.52 9.38
CA PRO A 45 -11.52 3.64 9.21
C PRO A 45 -10.93 4.70 8.28
N ASP A 46 -11.80 5.51 7.65
CA ASP A 46 -11.43 6.50 6.63
C ASP A 46 -10.45 7.57 7.13
N ASP A 47 -10.42 7.86 8.43
CA ASP A 47 -9.55 8.84 9.08
C ASP A 47 -8.17 8.28 9.46
N ALA A 48 -7.95 6.97 9.35
CA ALA A 48 -6.65 6.37 9.64
C ALA A 48 -5.59 6.88 8.64
N GLU A 49 -4.41 7.23 9.16
CA GLU A 49 -3.30 7.74 8.34
C GLU A 49 -2.35 6.61 7.93
N ILE A 50 -2.09 6.51 6.63
CA ILE A 50 -1.15 5.56 6.04
C ILE A 50 0.04 6.30 5.45
N ARG A 51 1.23 5.83 5.79
CA ARG A 51 2.49 6.29 5.23
C ARG A 51 3.00 5.29 4.20
N PHE A 52 3.35 5.81 3.03
CA PHE A 52 4.03 5.10 1.95
C PHE A 52 5.44 5.66 1.81
N ASP A 53 6.43 4.79 1.90
CA ASP A 53 7.84 5.12 1.65
C ASP A 53 8.33 4.27 0.47
N PHE A 54 8.57 4.92 -0.66
CA PHE A 54 9.08 4.32 -1.88
C PHE A 54 10.60 4.44 -1.95
N SER A 55 11.25 3.37 -2.39
CA SER A 55 12.68 3.36 -2.68
C SER A 55 12.89 3.23 -4.18
N SER A 56 13.42 4.28 -4.81
CA SER A 56 13.76 4.26 -6.24
C SER A 56 15.00 3.40 -6.48
N LEU A 57 14.91 2.49 -7.46
CA LEU A 57 16.06 1.74 -7.94
C LEU A 57 16.74 2.45 -9.12
N SER A 58 17.89 1.94 -9.55
CA SER A 58 18.57 2.45 -10.74
C SER A 58 17.64 2.41 -11.96
N GLY A 59 17.52 3.54 -12.65
CA GLY A 59 16.61 3.67 -13.79
C GLY A 59 15.17 4.04 -13.42
N GLN A 60 14.87 4.36 -12.15
CA GLN A 60 13.56 4.84 -11.71
C GLN A 60 13.69 6.22 -11.07
N VAL A 61 12.66 7.05 -11.25
CA VAL A 61 12.45 8.28 -10.49
C VAL A 61 11.06 8.17 -9.89
N ILE A 62 10.96 8.29 -8.57
CA ILE A 62 9.69 8.21 -7.84
C ILE A 62 9.51 9.52 -7.06
N ASP A 63 8.41 10.22 -7.32
CA ASP A 63 8.12 11.52 -6.70
C ASP A 63 6.63 11.65 -6.34
N PRO A 64 6.29 11.94 -5.07
CA PRO A 64 7.20 11.97 -3.91
C PRO A 64 7.64 10.57 -3.44
N SER A 65 8.87 10.45 -2.94
CA SER A 65 9.35 9.19 -2.34
C SER A 65 8.65 8.83 -1.03
N THR A 66 8.04 9.82 -0.35
CA THR A 66 7.25 9.60 0.86
C THR A 66 5.94 10.36 0.74
N LYS A 67 4.83 9.69 1.06
CA LYS A 67 3.51 10.31 1.16
C LYS A 67 2.75 9.78 2.36
N ILE A 68 2.03 10.66 3.04
CA ILE A 68 1.03 10.31 4.05
C ILE A 68 -0.32 10.75 3.53
N LEU A 69 -1.31 9.85 3.60
CA LEU A 69 -2.70 10.08 3.22
C LEU A 69 -3.63 9.37 4.21
N THR A 70 -4.85 9.88 4.34
CA THR A 70 -5.93 9.16 5.02
C THR A 70 -6.48 8.03 4.15
N VAL A 71 -7.05 7.00 4.77
CA VAL A 71 -7.71 5.89 4.05
C VAL A 71 -8.82 6.40 3.13
N GLY A 72 -9.57 7.41 3.56
CA GLY A 72 -10.63 8.03 2.76
C GLY A 72 -10.10 8.76 1.52
N GLU A 73 -8.92 9.37 1.58
CA GLU A 73 -8.26 9.96 0.41
C GLU A 73 -7.75 8.88 -0.56
N ILE A 74 -7.14 7.82 -0.01
CA ILE A 74 -6.58 6.71 -0.79
C ILE A 74 -7.68 6.02 -1.59
N ASN A 75 -8.76 5.62 -0.93
CA ASN A 75 -9.86 4.88 -1.55
C ASN A 75 -10.72 5.73 -2.51
N LYS A 76 -10.54 7.06 -2.54
CA LYS A 76 -11.09 7.94 -3.58
C LYS A 76 -10.22 8.01 -4.85
N GLY A 77 -9.11 7.28 -4.89
CA GLY A 77 -8.19 7.22 -6.03
C GLY A 77 -7.10 8.27 -6.02
N SER A 78 -6.76 8.85 -4.86
CA SER A 78 -5.66 9.82 -4.76
C SER A 78 -4.35 9.19 -5.22
N THR A 79 -3.58 9.92 -6.03
CA THR A 79 -2.23 9.50 -6.42
C THR A 79 -1.32 9.55 -5.20
N VAL A 80 -0.69 8.42 -4.89
CA VAL A 80 0.23 8.28 -3.76
C VAL A 80 1.63 8.77 -4.16
N SER A 81 2.05 8.44 -5.39
CA SER A 81 3.28 8.91 -6.00
C SER A 81 3.21 8.77 -7.52
N THR A 82 4.15 9.38 -8.23
CA THR A 82 4.42 9.10 -9.64
C THR A 82 5.72 8.32 -9.76
N ILE A 83 5.82 7.42 -10.74
CA ILE A 83 7.06 6.74 -11.14
C ILE A 83 7.35 6.99 -12.62
N THR A 84 8.61 7.29 -12.94
CA THR A 84 9.11 7.35 -14.32
C THR A 84 10.30 6.41 -14.46
N THR A 85 10.25 5.52 -15.44
CA THR A 85 11.35 4.59 -15.75
C THR A 85 12.24 5.18 -16.85
N LYS A 86 13.54 4.94 -16.76
CA LYS A 86 14.57 5.37 -17.73
C LYS A 86 15.09 4.23 -18.59
N ILE A 87 14.68 3.00 -18.27
CA ILE A 87 15.07 1.77 -18.94
C ILE A 87 13.83 0.91 -19.16
N GLY A 88 13.85 0.09 -20.21
CA GLY A 88 12.75 -0.82 -20.54
C GLY A 88 12.79 -2.12 -19.74
N GLY A 89 11.71 -2.89 -19.84
CA GLY A 89 11.56 -4.19 -19.21
C GLY A 89 10.93 -4.13 -17.81
N ALA A 90 10.85 -5.28 -17.14
CA ALA A 90 10.26 -5.39 -15.82
C ALA A 90 11.07 -4.58 -14.79
N GLN A 91 10.40 -3.66 -14.10
CA GLN A 91 10.98 -2.76 -13.11
C GLN A 91 10.33 -3.05 -11.75
N PRO A 92 11.05 -3.64 -10.78
CA PRO A 92 10.48 -3.89 -9.46
C PRO A 92 10.23 -2.58 -8.70
N LEU A 93 9.12 -2.52 -7.97
CA LEU A 93 8.79 -1.41 -7.07
C LEU A 93 9.03 -1.83 -5.62
N THR A 94 9.84 -1.06 -4.90
CA THR A 94 10.04 -1.28 -3.45
C THR A 94 9.27 -0.21 -2.67
N VAL A 95 8.33 -0.67 -1.85
CA VAL A 95 7.47 0.19 -1.03
C VAL A 95 7.31 -0.39 0.37
N THR A 96 7.48 0.47 1.38
CA THR A 96 7.11 0.17 2.75
C THR A 96 5.82 0.91 3.07
N VAL A 97 4.81 0.19 3.57
CA VAL A 97 3.51 0.76 3.94
C VAL A 97 3.26 0.53 5.41
N ARG A 98 2.89 1.59 6.13
CA ARG A 98 2.65 1.53 7.58
C ARG A 98 1.47 2.40 7.96
N ARG A 99 0.65 1.91 8.90
CA ARG A 99 -0.31 2.74 9.62
C ARG A 99 0.45 3.62 10.61
N VAL A 100 0.17 4.91 10.60
CA VAL A 100 0.84 5.90 11.46
C VAL A 100 0.06 6.13 12.74
N LYS A 101 -1.28 6.18 12.66
CA LYS A 101 -2.21 6.36 13.77
C LYS A 101 -3.45 5.50 13.57
#